data_AF-A0A3D3A9Y1-F1
#
_entry.id   AF-A0A3D3A9Y1-F1
#
_cell.length_a   1.000
_cell.length_b   1.000
_cell.length_c   1.000
_cell.angle_alpha   90.00
_cell.angle_beta   90.00
_cell.angle_gamma   90.00
#
_symmetry.space_group_name_H-M   'P 1'
#
loop_
_entity.id
_entity.type
_entity.pdbx_description
1 polymer ?
#
loop_
_entity_poly.entity_id
_entity_poly.type
_entity_poly.pdbx_seq_one_letter_code
_entity_poly.pdbx_strand_id
1 'polypeptide(L)'
;MSQRDAAEQSKAWVYDEARKVVARAEKLGRDEVIFETGYGPSGLPHIGTFGEVARTTMVRQAFHLLAPEKKSRLICFSDDMDGLRKVPDNISNG
;
A
#
# COMPACT_ATOMS: atom_id res chain seq x y z
N MET A 1 5.80 0.81 27.34
CA MET A 1 5.91 1.57 26.08
C MET A 1 4.70 1.21 25.24
N SER A 2 3.87 2.19 24.85
CA SER A 2 2.69 1.91 24.03
C SER A 2 3.11 1.56 22.60
N GLN A 3 2.25 0.86 21.84
CA GLN A 3 2.52 0.57 20.42
C GLN A 3 2.66 1.86 19.59
N ARG A 4 1.97 2.93 20.01
CA ARG A 4 2.08 4.26 19.41
C ARG A 4 3.44 4.90 19.70
N ASP A 5 3.91 4.85 20.95
CA ASP A 5 5.23 5.40 21.31
C ASP A 5 6.34 4.71 20.52
N ALA A 6 6.22 3.39 20.35
CA ALA A 6 7.14 2.60 19.54
C ALA A 6 7.08 2.99 18.06
N ALA A 7 5.89 3.24 17.50
CA ALA A 7 5.71 3.72 16.14
C ALA A 7 6.30 5.12 15.92
N GLU A 8 6.11 6.03 16.86
CA GLU A 8 6.60 7.41 16.79
C GLU A 8 8.13 7.48 16.81
N GLN A 9 8.78 6.63 17.61
CA GLN A 9 10.25 6.61 17.75
C GLN A 9 10.97 5.71 16.74
N SER A 10 10.22 4.82 16.06
CA SER A 10 10.82 3.87 15.13
C SER A 10 11.42 4.56 13.90
N LYS A 11 12.65 4.14 13.58
CA LYS A 11 13.41 4.53 12.38
C LYS A 11 13.17 3.60 11.19
N ALA A 12 12.22 2.65 11.30
CA ALA A 12 11.87 1.82 10.16
C ALA A 12 11.13 2.68 9.11
N TRP A 13 11.47 2.47 7.85
CA TRP A 13 11.00 3.28 6.72
C TRP A 13 9.47 3.42 6.64
N VAL A 14 8.72 2.40 7.09
CA VAL A 14 7.26 2.40 7.11
C VAL A 14 6.69 3.53 7.96
N TYR A 15 7.35 3.85 9.08
CA TYR A 15 6.94 4.92 9.97
C TYR A 15 7.38 6.29 9.45
N ASP A 16 8.50 6.37 8.74
CA ASP A 16 8.89 7.61 8.03
C ASP A 16 7.86 7.99 6.96
N GLU A 17 7.44 7.04 6.13
CA GLU A 17 6.41 7.28 5.13
C GLU A 17 5.05 7.58 5.78
N ALA A 18 4.67 6.83 6.80
CA ALA A 18 3.42 7.08 7.52
C ALA A 18 3.38 8.48 8.17
N ARG A 19 4.48 8.96 8.77
CA ARG A 19 4.60 10.32 9.31
C ARG A 19 4.36 11.38 8.23
N LYS A 20 4.93 11.20 7.03
CA LYS A 20 4.69 12.11 5.90
C LYS A 20 3.21 12.14 5.50
N VAL A 21 2.54 10.99 5.51
CA VAL A 21 1.10 10.88 5.22
C VAL A 21 0.27 11.59 6.31
N VAL A 22 0.58 11.39 7.60
CA VAL A 22 -0.10 12.08 8.72
C VAL A 22 0.04 13.59 8.57
N ALA A 23 1.26 14.10 8.42
CA ALA A 23 1.52 15.53 8.25
C ALA A 23 0.78 16.12 7.03
N ARG A 24 0.69 15.36 5.93
CA ARG A 24 -0.06 15.77 4.74
C ARG A 24 -1.57 15.78 5.00
N ALA A 25 -2.11 14.77 5.70
CA ALA A 25 -3.53 14.68 6.02
C ALA A 25 -3.96 15.84 6.94
N GLU A 26 -3.14 16.18 7.94
CA GLU A 26 -3.34 17.34 8.81
C GLU A 26 -3.32 18.65 8.03
N LYS A 27 -2.28 18.86 7.20
CA LYS A 27 -2.16 20.06 6.34
C LYS A 27 -3.37 20.25 5.43
N LEU A 28 -3.98 19.16 4.96
CA LEU A 28 -5.14 19.19 4.06
C LEU A 28 -6.48 19.15 4.79
N GLY A 29 -6.50 19.07 6.13
CA GLY A 29 -7.73 18.93 6.92
C GLY A 29 -8.55 17.69 6.55
N ARG A 30 -7.89 16.57 6.24
CA ARG A 30 -8.55 15.32 5.83
C ARG A 30 -8.75 14.38 7.03
N ASP A 31 -9.97 13.91 7.19
CA ASP A 31 -10.34 12.91 8.20
C ASP A 31 -10.26 11.47 7.69
N GLU A 32 -10.24 11.30 6.36
CA GLU A 32 -10.06 10.01 5.69
C GLU A 32 -8.88 10.06 4.73
N VAL A 33 -8.02 9.03 4.79
CA VAL A 33 -6.88 8.84 3.89
C VAL A 33 -7.09 7.57 3.05
N ILE A 34 -6.98 7.71 1.74
CA ILE A 34 -7.07 6.60 0.79
C ILE A 34 -5.65 6.12 0.47
N PHE A 35 -5.44 4.82 0.63
CA PHE A 35 -4.26 4.10 0.18
C PHE A 35 -4.63 3.28 -1.05
N GLU A 36 -3.70 3.18 -2.00
CA GLU A 36 -3.93 2.47 -3.25
C GLU A 36 -2.79 1.49 -3.51
N THR A 37 -3.15 0.33 -4.04
CA THR A 37 -2.20 -0.64 -4.58
C THR A 37 -2.78 -1.26 -5.82
N GLY A 38 -1.94 -1.45 -6.84
CA GLY A 38 -2.32 -2.06 -8.10
C GLY A 38 -1.42 -3.25 -8.39
N TYR A 39 -1.93 -4.21 -9.16
CA TYR A 39 -1.10 -5.22 -9.81
C TYR A 39 -1.62 -5.52 -11.21
N GLY A 40 -0.70 -5.83 -12.13
CA GLY A 40 -1.05 -6.32 -13.46
C GLY A 40 -1.38 -7.82 -13.43
N PRO A 41 -2.56 -8.26 -13.91
CA PRO A 41 -2.94 -9.67 -13.96
C PRO A 41 -2.38 -10.42 -15.18
N SER A 42 -1.37 -9.88 -15.87
CA SER A 42 -0.82 -10.42 -17.12
C SER A 42 0.01 -11.71 -16.94
N GLY A 43 0.13 -12.23 -15.72
CA GLY A 43 0.86 -13.46 -15.38
C GLY A 43 0.60 -13.90 -13.94
N LEU A 44 1.14 -15.05 -13.55
CA LEU A 44 1.02 -15.54 -12.19
C LEU A 44 1.70 -14.56 -11.22
N PRO A 45 1.03 -14.13 -10.13
CA PRO A 45 1.64 -13.28 -9.12
C PRO A 45 2.92 -13.92 -8.57
N HIS A 46 3.97 -13.13 -8.49
CA HIS A 46 5.24 -13.54 -7.88
C HIS A 46 5.52 -12.72 -6.63
N ILE A 47 6.65 -13.01 -5.97
CA ILE A 47 7.04 -12.33 -4.73
C ILE A 47 7.14 -10.79 -4.88
N GLY A 48 7.38 -10.30 -6.10
CA GLY A 48 7.40 -8.87 -6.42
C GLY A 48 6.00 -8.26 -6.36
N THR A 49 5.01 -8.88 -6.99
CA THR A 49 3.58 -8.50 -6.92
C THR A 49 3.10 -8.49 -5.46
N PHE A 50 3.49 -9.50 -4.69
CA PHE A 50 3.20 -9.53 -3.25
C PHE A 50 3.86 -8.35 -2.52
N GLY A 51 5.12 -8.05 -2.83
CA GLY A 51 5.86 -6.93 -2.26
C GLY A 51 5.23 -5.56 -2.54
N GLU A 52 4.56 -5.38 -3.68
CA GLU A 52 3.80 -4.16 -3.98
C GLU A 52 2.62 -3.98 -3.04
N VAL A 53 1.78 -5.01 -2.91
CA VAL A 53 0.62 -5.00 -2.00
C VAL A 53 1.05 -4.90 -0.54
N ALA A 54 2.11 -5.61 -0.16
CA ALA A 54 2.63 -5.63 1.20
C ALA A 54 3.14 -4.26 1.64
N ARG A 55 3.89 -3.53 0.80
CA ARG A 55 4.44 -2.22 1.14
C ARG A 55 3.34 -1.22 1.49
N THR A 56 2.31 -1.09 0.65
CA THR A 56 1.18 -0.19 0.92
C THR A 56 0.45 -0.58 2.21
N THR A 57 0.27 -1.89 2.43
CA THR A 57 -0.35 -2.40 3.66
C THR A 57 0.46 -2.05 4.90
N MET A 58 1.78 -2.22 4.87
CA MET A 58 2.66 -1.88 5.99
C MET A 58 2.60 -0.39 6.35
N VAL A 59 2.64 0.49 5.34
CA VAL A 59 2.53 1.94 5.57
C VAL A 59 1.15 2.31 6.10
N ARG A 60 0.07 1.70 5.61
CA ARG A 60 -1.29 1.93 6.12
C ARG A 60 -1.42 1.51 7.59
N GLN A 61 -0.83 0.40 7.99
CA GLN A 61 -0.84 -0.05 9.39
C GLN A 61 -0.06 0.91 10.28
N ALA A 62 1.14 1.34 9.84
CA ALA A 62 1.92 2.35 10.55
C ALA A 62 1.16 3.69 10.68
N PHE A 63 0.46 4.12 9.63
CA PHE A 63 -0.40 5.31 9.65
C PHE A 63 -1.50 5.19 10.70
N HIS A 64 -2.18 4.04 10.80
CA HIS A 64 -3.25 3.85 11.77
C HIS A 64 -2.75 3.88 13.23
N LEU A 65 -1.52 3.41 13.48
CA LEU A 65 -0.89 3.53 14.80
C LEU A 65 -0.53 4.97 15.18
N LEU A 66 -0.12 5.79 14.18
CA LEU A 66 0.28 7.18 14.39
C LEU A 66 -0.90 8.15 14.48
N ALA A 67 -1.98 7.90 13.73
CA ALA A 67 -3.17 8.73 13.66
C ALA A 67 -4.46 7.87 13.81
N PRO A 68 -4.68 7.27 15.00
CA PRO A 68 -5.80 6.36 15.24
C PRO A 68 -7.19 7.02 15.07
N GLU A 69 -7.27 8.34 15.20
CA GLU A 69 -8.49 9.13 15.00
C GLU A 69 -8.87 9.31 13.53
N LYS A 70 -7.94 9.08 12.59
CA LYS A 70 -8.18 9.23 11.15
C LYS A 70 -8.63 7.92 10.51
N LYS A 71 -9.65 7.99 9.66
CA LYS A 71 -10.12 6.85 8.87
C LYS A 71 -9.12 6.54 7.75
N SER A 72 -8.99 5.27 7.40
CA SER A 72 -8.22 4.87 6.22
C SER A 72 -8.90 3.77 5.42
N ARG A 73 -8.85 3.89 4.09
CA ARG A 73 -9.38 2.91 3.15
C ARG A 73 -8.27 2.46 2.19
N LEU A 74 -8.21 1.16 1.90
CA LEU A 74 -7.29 0.60 0.90
C LEU A 74 -8.10 0.23 -0.34
N ILE A 75 -7.73 0.79 -1.49
CA ILE A 75 -8.22 0.38 -2.79
C ILE A 75 -7.15 -0.51 -3.41
N CYS A 76 -7.50 -1.78 -3.64
CA CYS A 76 -6.68 -2.72 -4.37
C CYS A 76 -7.32 -2.92 -5.74
N PHE A 77 -6.57 -2.69 -6.80
CA PHE A 77 -7.09 -2.86 -8.16
C PHE A 77 -6.20 -3.79 -8.99
N SER A 78 -6.84 -4.50 -9.90
CA SER A 78 -6.20 -5.30 -10.94
C SER A 78 -6.27 -4.51 -12.22
N ASP A 79 -5.15 -4.29 -12.90
CA ASP A 79 -5.12 -3.62 -14.20
C ASP A 79 -5.42 -4.62 -15.33
N ASP A 80 -6.65 -5.13 -15.36
CA ASP A 80 -7.10 -6.21 -16.26
C ASP A 80 -7.54 -5.73 -17.65
N MET A 81 -7.57 -4.41 -17.85
CA MET A 81 -7.89 -3.79 -19.14
C MET A 81 -6.64 -3.54 -20.01
N ASP A 82 -5.45 -3.91 -19.52
CA ASP A 82 -4.19 -3.75 -20.22
C ASP A 82 -4.09 -4.70 -21.43
N GLY A 83 -3.60 -4.19 -22.57
CA GLY A 83 -3.50 -4.98 -23.80
C GLY A 83 -2.53 -6.17 -23.65
N LEU A 84 -2.92 -7.35 -24.16
CA LEU A 84 -2.09 -8.56 -24.12
C LEU A 84 -0.84 -8.39 -25.00
N ARG A 85 0.30 -8.05 -24.39
CA ARG A 85 1.57 -7.80 -25.11
C ARG A 85 2.30 -9.08 -25.52
N LYS A 86 2.22 -10.15 -24.71
CA LYS A 86 2.87 -11.44 -24.95
C LYS A 86 2.06 -12.56 -24.30
N VAL A 87 1.93 -13.70 -24.98
CA VAL A 87 1.40 -14.93 -24.38
C VAL A 87 2.49 -15.58 -23.53
N PRO A 88 2.26 -15.85 -22.23
CA PRO A 88 3.21 -16.56 -21.39
C PRO A 88 3.54 -17.95 -21.91
N ASP A 89 4.79 -18.38 -21.77
CA ASP A 89 5.29 -19.66 -22.32
C ASP A 89 4.61 -20.90 -21.68
N ASN A 90 3.95 -20.73 -20.52
CA ASN A 90 3.19 -21.77 -19.83
C ASN A 90 1.71 -21.86 -20.28
N ILE A 91 1.29 -21.04 -21.25
CA ILE A 91 -0.07 -21.05 -21.81
C ILE A 91 0.02 -21.51 -23.27
N SER A 92 -0.80 -22.49 -23.63
CA SER A 92 -0.88 -22.96 -25.02
C SER A 92 -1.33 -21.80 -25.92
N ASN A 93 -0.47 -21.43 -26.86
CA ASN A 93 -0.79 -20.55 -27.97
C ASN A 93 -0.87 -21.48 -29.19
N GLY A 94 -2.08 -21.68 -29.73
CA GLY A 94 -2.41 -22.75 -30.68
C GLY A 94 -1.49 -22.90 -31.88
#